data_AF-A0A7U9MT39-F1
#
_entry.id   AF-A0A7U9MT39-F1
#
_cell.length_a   1.000
_cell.length_b   1.000
_cell.length_c   1.000
_cell.angle_alpha   90.00
_cell.angle_beta   90.00
_cell.angle_gamma   90.00
#
_symmetry.space_group_name_H-M   'P 1'
#
loop_
_entity.id
_entity.type
_entity.pdbx_description
1 polymer ?
#
loop_
_entity_poly.entity_id
_entity_poly.type
_entity_poly.pdbx_seq_one_letter_code
_entity_poly.pdbx_strand_id
1 'polypeptide(L)'
;MRKYRYFLNRNTSGDGFCEAIRGEYFVDKSWLIEFTNNKLSTKEKWICVSKPRRFGKTFALEMLDAYYTKSGNAGELFNGLKIKQSVEFYRHLNKHNVISMNFAKYFENYSPCDGGIGLLSQHLLEDLKKEYADVVEDGMDLSLAFDMIQQEKGEKFIFLIDEWDSIFRYRKGKKKEQEEFLGFSKEELSLLCQDNHKMSVEELTEWYDGYYVEGVGEMYNPKSVTEALGEGVCKDYWNKTGGFTELEEYITMNFEGLRDDIFCLLTGEKIPLNVVGFSNDLENFQDKEEVLTALIHLGYLTYREGFVSIPNKELREEFSSTVKRLNWGIVSKLLNQSKKLLDAAWQLDEEKVAQLLEDVHDGISCLH
;
A
#
# COMPACT_ATOMS: atom_id res chain seq x y z
N MET A 1 4.77 15.41 -39.69
CA MET A 1 3.66 15.28 -38.72
C MET A 1 4.22 14.70 -37.43
N ARG A 2 3.84 15.23 -36.26
CA ARG A 2 4.25 14.63 -34.98
C ARG A 2 3.63 13.24 -34.86
N LYS A 3 4.44 12.23 -34.52
CA LYS A 3 3.96 10.83 -34.36
C LYS A 3 3.05 10.75 -33.13
N TYR A 4 2.08 9.84 -33.15
CA TYR A 4 1.19 9.58 -32.02
C TYR A 4 1.98 9.06 -30.80
N ARG A 5 1.68 9.62 -29.63
CA ARG A 5 2.29 9.33 -28.33
C ARG A 5 1.20 8.94 -27.34
N TYR A 6 1.38 7.86 -26.61
CA TYR A 6 0.46 7.43 -25.55
C TYR A 6 0.66 8.25 -24.27
N PHE A 7 1.91 8.40 -23.82
CA PHE A 7 2.25 8.96 -22.51
C PHE A 7 3.45 9.92 -22.54
N LEU A 8 4.50 9.59 -23.31
CA LEU A 8 5.76 10.33 -23.27
C LEU A 8 5.66 11.61 -24.10
N ASN A 9 5.86 12.76 -23.44
CA ASN A 9 5.94 14.09 -24.05
C ASN A 9 4.78 14.33 -25.05
N ARG A 10 3.54 14.06 -24.62
CA ARG A 10 2.36 14.01 -25.49
C ARG A 10 2.22 15.27 -26.34
N ASN A 11 1.72 15.08 -27.57
CA ASN A 11 1.49 16.21 -28.49
C ASN A 11 0.40 17.17 -28.01
N THR A 12 -0.48 16.69 -27.13
CA THR A 12 -1.58 17.44 -26.51
C THR A 12 -1.21 17.96 -25.11
N SER A 13 0.07 17.86 -24.72
CA SER A 13 0.50 18.34 -23.41
C SER A 13 0.30 19.86 -23.33
N GLY A 14 -0.43 20.30 -22.32
CA GLY A 14 -0.78 21.71 -22.10
C GLY A 14 -2.12 22.17 -22.68
N ASP A 15 -2.81 21.35 -23.49
CA ASP A 15 -4.14 21.70 -24.01
C ASP A 15 -5.15 21.92 -22.86
N GLY A 16 -5.24 20.96 -21.92
CA GLY A 16 -6.14 21.07 -20.76
C GLY A 16 -5.83 22.27 -19.86
N PHE A 17 -4.54 22.58 -19.65
CA PHE A 17 -4.16 23.76 -18.87
C PHE A 17 -4.50 25.07 -19.61
N CYS A 18 -4.32 25.12 -20.92
CA CYS A 18 -4.70 26.26 -21.76
C CYS A 18 -6.22 26.51 -21.71
N GLU A 19 -7.03 25.45 -21.79
CA GLU A 19 -8.48 25.52 -21.61
C GLU A 19 -8.85 26.04 -20.22
N ALA A 20 -8.20 25.54 -19.17
CA ALA A 20 -8.47 25.94 -17.80
C ALA A 20 -8.15 27.42 -17.52
N ILE A 21 -7.04 27.95 -18.03
CA ILE A 21 -6.68 29.38 -17.87
C ILE A 21 -7.69 30.30 -18.57
N ARG A 22 -8.26 29.85 -19.69
CA ARG A 22 -9.28 30.60 -20.44
C ARG A 22 -10.67 30.50 -19.82
N GLY A 23 -10.84 29.67 -18.79
CA GLY A 23 -12.11 29.51 -18.08
C GLY A 23 -12.50 30.76 -17.27
N GLU A 24 -13.81 30.96 -17.09
CA GLU A 24 -14.37 32.09 -16.33
C GLU A 24 -13.93 32.09 -14.86
N TYR A 25 -13.77 30.89 -14.27
CA TYR A 25 -13.42 30.71 -12.86
C TYR A 25 -12.05 30.02 -12.73
N PHE A 26 -10.98 30.77 -13.01
CA PHE A 26 -9.62 30.29 -12.81
C PHE A 26 -9.06 30.73 -11.45
N VAL A 27 -8.55 29.77 -10.68
CA VAL A 27 -7.84 30.02 -9.42
C VAL A 27 -6.38 29.67 -9.61
N ASP A 28 -5.50 30.67 -9.47
CA ASP A 28 -4.05 30.49 -9.62
C ASP A 28 -3.46 29.62 -8.49
N LYS A 29 -3.15 28.36 -8.83
CA LYS A 29 -2.44 27.38 -8.00
C LYS A 29 -1.01 27.12 -8.50
N SER A 30 -0.47 27.99 -9.35
CA SER A 30 0.84 27.79 -9.99
C SER A 30 2.01 27.70 -9.01
N TRP A 31 1.86 28.21 -7.79
CA TRP A 31 2.85 28.03 -6.73
C TRP A 31 3.10 26.55 -6.35
N LEU A 32 2.21 25.63 -6.73
CA LEU A 32 2.48 24.20 -6.63
C LEU A 32 3.76 23.80 -7.39
N ILE A 33 4.05 24.45 -8.51
CA ILE A 33 5.27 24.22 -9.29
C ILE A 33 6.52 24.53 -8.47
N GLU A 34 6.48 25.56 -7.63
CA GLU A 34 7.59 25.90 -6.72
C GLU A 34 7.84 24.77 -5.74
N PHE A 35 6.77 24.26 -5.14
CA PHE A 35 6.84 23.13 -4.23
C PHE A 35 7.41 21.89 -4.92
N THR A 36 6.92 21.54 -6.11
CA THR A 36 7.41 20.36 -6.85
C THR A 36 8.86 20.53 -7.29
N ASN A 37 9.25 21.71 -7.78
CA ASN A 37 10.64 22.01 -8.16
C ASN A 37 11.62 21.80 -7.01
N ASN A 38 11.28 22.25 -5.80
CA ASN A 38 12.12 22.08 -4.62
C ASN A 38 12.29 20.61 -4.18
N LYS A 39 11.37 19.73 -4.60
CA LYS A 39 11.43 18.29 -4.32
C LYS A 39 12.10 17.52 -5.45
N LEU A 40 12.18 18.08 -6.67
CA LEU A 40 12.86 17.44 -7.79
C LEU A 40 14.33 17.13 -7.44
N SER A 41 14.78 15.95 -7.84
CA SER A 41 16.15 15.47 -7.58
C SER A 41 16.51 15.28 -6.09
N THR A 42 15.53 15.26 -5.19
CA THR A 42 15.73 14.92 -3.77
C THR A 42 15.25 13.50 -3.46
N LYS A 43 15.47 13.03 -2.23
CA LYS A 43 14.85 11.79 -1.74
C LYS A 43 13.34 11.92 -1.54
N GLU A 44 12.82 13.14 -1.46
CA GLU A 44 11.40 13.46 -1.26
C GLU A 44 10.65 13.71 -2.59
N LYS A 45 11.23 13.30 -3.72
CA LYS A 45 10.67 13.50 -5.07
C LYS A 45 9.34 12.80 -5.32
N TRP A 46 8.94 11.88 -4.44
CA TRP A 46 7.70 11.12 -4.53
C TRP A 46 6.56 11.89 -3.87
N ILE A 47 5.59 12.35 -4.66
CA ILE A 47 4.48 13.19 -4.19
C ILE A 47 3.16 12.47 -4.48
N CYS A 48 2.38 12.20 -3.43
CA CYS A 48 1.03 11.65 -3.54
C CYS A 48 0.00 12.64 -2.99
N VAL A 49 -1.12 12.82 -3.71
CA VAL A 49 -2.23 13.69 -3.31
C VAL A 49 -3.50 12.85 -3.18
N SER A 50 -3.88 12.51 -1.95
CA SER A 50 -5.04 11.67 -1.62
C SER A 50 -6.37 12.44 -1.47
N LYS A 51 -6.43 13.71 -1.88
CA LYS A 51 -7.63 14.54 -1.69
C LYS A 51 -8.85 14.01 -2.48
N PRO A 52 -10.08 14.26 -2.03
CA PRO A 52 -11.30 13.81 -2.72
C PRO A 52 -11.44 14.30 -4.18
N ARG A 53 -12.41 13.76 -4.91
CA ARG A 53 -12.75 14.22 -6.26
C ARG A 53 -13.08 15.72 -6.26
N ARG A 54 -12.85 16.37 -7.41
CA ARG A 54 -13.11 17.81 -7.66
C ARG A 54 -12.21 18.79 -6.88
N PHE A 55 -11.17 18.33 -6.18
CA PHE A 55 -10.14 19.21 -5.59
C PHE A 55 -9.16 19.83 -6.62
N GLY A 56 -9.32 19.51 -7.92
CA GLY A 56 -8.47 20.03 -9.00
C GLY A 56 -7.13 19.32 -9.15
N LYS A 57 -7.09 18.00 -8.87
CA LYS A 57 -5.89 17.17 -9.06
C LYS A 57 -5.51 17.04 -10.53
N THR A 58 -6.48 16.71 -11.39
CA THR A 58 -6.29 16.64 -12.84
C THR A 58 -5.75 17.96 -13.39
N PHE A 59 -6.36 19.09 -13.01
CA PHE A 59 -5.86 20.42 -13.36
C PHE A 59 -4.41 20.65 -12.91
N ALA A 60 -4.04 20.24 -11.69
CA ALA A 60 -2.67 20.35 -11.21
C ALA A 60 -1.71 19.52 -12.07
N LEU A 61 -2.08 18.29 -12.45
CA LEU A 61 -1.27 17.45 -13.32
C LEU A 61 -1.18 18.01 -14.74
N GLU A 62 -2.24 18.57 -15.31
CA GLU A 62 -2.23 19.24 -16.62
C GLU A 62 -1.31 20.47 -16.62
N MET A 63 -1.34 21.26 -15.53
CA MET A 63 -0.43 22.39 -15.34
C MET A 63 1.04 21.93 -15.24
N LEU A 64 1.32 20.88 -14.47
CA LEU A 64 2.67 20.33 -14.31
C LEU A 64 3.17 19.70 -15.62
N ASP A 65 2.30 19.01 -16.36
CA ASP A 65 2.61 18.46 -17.69
C ASP A 65 3.01 19.58 -18.65
N ALA A 66 2.19 20.64 -18.75
CA ALA A 66 2.50 21.82 -19.55
C ALA A 66 3.83 22.48 -19.15
N TYR A 67 4.10 22.57 -17.85
CA TYR A 67 5.29 23.19 -17.31
C TYR A 67 6.57 22.38 -17.57
N TYR A 68 6.56 21.07 -17.34
CA TYR A 68 7.78 20.26 -17.38
C TYR A 68 8.12 19.72 -18.77
N THR A 69 7.12 19.40 -19.59
CA THR A 69 7.31 18.64 -20.84
C THR A 69 8.22 19.34 -21.84
N LYS A 70 9.23 18.64 -22.35
CA LYS A 70 10.18 19.18 -23.34
C LYS A 70 9.60 19.35 -24.75
N SER A 71 8.42 18.76 -25.04
CA SER A 71 7.78 18.86 -26.37
C SER A 71 6.88 20.09 -26.56
N GLY A 72 6.68 20.88 -25.50
CA GLY A 72 5.80 22.04 -25.47
C GLY A 72 6.54 23.38 -25.41
N ASN A 73 5.78 24.46 -25.62
CA ASN A 73 6.21 25.82 -25.33
C ASN A 73 5.11 26.51 -24.50
N ALA A 74 5.16 26.28 -23.18
CA ALA A 74 4.14 26.74 -22.25
C ALA A 74 4.47 28.09 -21.61
N GLY A 75 5.60 28.72 -21.97
CA GLY A 75 6.10 29.92 -21.29
C GLY A 75 5.09 31.08 -21.23
N GLU A 76 4.25 31.22 -22.25
CA GLU A 76 3.18 32.21 -22.33
C GLU A 76 1.97 31.86 -21.45
N LEU A 77 1.67 30.57 -21.27
CA LEU A 77 0.56 30.11 -20.43
C LEU A 77 0.72 30.51 -18.97
N PHE A 78 1.96 30.72 -18.52
CA PHE A 78 2.27 31.14 -17.16
C PHE A 78 2.35 32.65 -16.97
N ASN A 79 2.12 33.46 -18.01
CA ASN A 79 2.17 34.91 -17.88
C ASN A 79 1.07 35.42 -16.93
N GLY A 80 1.46 36.24 -15.96
CA GLY A 80 0.56 36.75 -14.93
C GLY A 80 0.28 35.79 -13.77
N LEU A 81 0.79 34.55 -13.80
CA LEU A 81 0.66 33.60 -12.70
C LEU A 81 1.78 33.80 -11.66
N LYS A 82 1.48 33.50 -10.39
CA LYS A 82 2.40 33.65 -9.24
C LYS A 82 3.75 33.00 -9.45
N ILE A 83 3.79 31.83 -10.11
CA ILE A 83 5.03 31.10 -10.32
C ILE A 83 6.08 31.86 -11.15
N LYS A 84 5.69 32.83 -11.99
CA LYS A 84 6.66 33.64 -12.76
C LYS A 84 7.61 34.45 -11.88
N GLN A 85 7.27 34.64 -10.60
CA GLN A 85 8.09 35.32 -9.62
C GLN A 85 9.19 34.42 -9.04
N SER A 86 9.09 33.10 -9.23
CA SER A 86 10.08 32.15 -8.77
C SER A 86 11.37 32.21 -9.58
N VAL A 87 12.50 32.12 -8.88
CA VAL A 87 13.84 32.00 -9.47
C VAL A 87 14.02 30.67 -10.20
N GLU A 88 13.44 29.58 -9.68
CA GLU A 88 13.58 28.23 -10.25
C GLU A 88 12.66 28.00 -11.46
N PHE A 89 11.73 28.92 -11.75
CA PHE A 89 10.74 28.75 -12.82
C PHE A 89 11.38 28.42 -14.18
N TYR A 90 12.36 29.21 -14.63
CA TYR A 90 13.01 28.99 -15.94
C TYR A 90 14.00 27.81 -15.94
N ARG A 91 14.34 27.28 -14.76
CA ARG A 91 15.24 26.14 -14.66
C ARG A 91 14.59 24.88 -15.22
N HIS A 92 13.32 24.65 -14.93
CA HIS A 92 12.60 23.43 -15.30
C HIS A 92 11.55 23.59 -16.41
N LEU A 93 11.19 24.84 -16.77
CA LEU A 93 10.21 25.11 -17.83
C LEU A 93 10.59 24.43 -19.16
N ASN A 94 9.76 23.49 -19.58
CA ASN A 94 9.84 22.72 -20.81
C ASN A 94 11.19 22.02 -21.05
N LYS A 95 11.79 21.41 -20.00
CA LYS A 95 13.11 20.74 -20.09
C LYS A 95 13.14 19.25 -19.76
N HIS A 96 12.02 18.66 -19.35
CA HIS A 96 11.99 17.29 -18.83
C HIS A 96 11.20 16.35 -19.73
N ASN A 97 11.57 15.07 -19.71
CA ASN A 97 10.68 14.04 -20.24
C ASN A 97 9.55 13.82 -19.26
N VAL A 98 8.31 14.02 -19.72
CA VAL A 98 7.12 13.80 -18.91
C VAL A 98 6.38 12.58 -19.44
N ILE A 99 6.06 11.67 -18.54
CA ILE A 99 5.21 10.51 -18.78
C ILE A 99 3.89 10.79 -18.04
N SER A 100 2.85 11.15 -18.80
CA SER A 100 1.53 11.44 -18.25
C SER A 100 0.58 10.28 -18.49
N MET A 101 0.00 9.74 -17.42
CA MET A 101 -0.87 8.56 -17.44
C MET A 101 -2.18 8.83 -16.70
N ASN A 102 -3.25 8.21 -17.17
CA ASN A 102 -4.52 8.17 -16.46
C ASN A 102 -4.92 6.70 -16.28
N PHE A 103 -4.90 6.24 -15.03
CA PHE A 103 -5.10 4.83 -14.68
C PHE A 103 -6.53 4.36 -14.97
N ALA A 104 -7.53 5.24 -14.89
CA ALA A 104 -8.90 4.87 -15.22
C ALA A 104 -9.03 4.32 -16.66
N LYS A 105 -8.29 4.88 -17.62
CA LYS A 105 -8.31 4.41 -19.01
C LYS A 105 -7.90 2.95 -19.19
N TYR A 106 -7.06 2.44 -18.30
CA TYR A 106 -6.52 1.08 -18.39
C TYR A 106 -7.23 0.12 -17.43
N PHE A 107 -7.69 0.60 -16.27
CA PHE A 107 -8.23 -0.28 -15.22
C PHE A 107 -9.76 -0.23 -15.06
N GLU A 108 -10.46 0.68 -15.76
CA GLU A 108 -11.94 0.71 -15.78
C GLU A 108 -12.50 -0.49 -16.55
N ASN A 109 -11.95 -0.80 -17.73
CA ASN A 109 -12.47 -1.85 -18.62
C ASN A 109 -11.63 -3.14 -18.65
N TYR A 110 -10.36 -3.09 -18.23
CA TYR A 110 -9.48 -4.27 -18.21
C TYR A 110 -9.14 -4.64 -16.77
N SER A 111 -9.12 -5.95 -16.48
CA SER A 111 -8.56 -6.44 -15.22
C SER A 111 -7.05 -6.12 -15.20
N PRO A 112 -6.46 -5.76 -14.05
CA PRO A 112 -5.02 -5.62 -13.90
C PRO A 112 -4.22 -6.80 -14.47
N CYS A 113 -4.68 -8.02 -14.18
CA CYS A 113 -4.09 -9.29 -14.60
C CYS A 113 -4.45 -9.67 -16.04
N ASP A 114 -5.62 -9.25 -16.56
CA ASP A 114 -6.08 -9.57 -17.93
C ASP A 114 -5.57 -8.57 -18.98
N GLY A 115 -4.49 -7.84 -18.68
CA GLY A 115 -3.77 -7.02 -19.65
C GLY A 115 -3.75 -5.52 -19.38
N GLY A 116 -4.34 -5.00 -18.29
CA GLY A 116 -4.26 -3.57 -17.97
C GLY A 116 -2.81 -3.07 -17.79
N ILE A 117 -2.04 -3.77 -16.95
CA ILE A 117 -0.61 -3.48 -16.74
C ILE A 117 0.20 -3.81 -18.00
N GLY A 118 -0.06 -4.97 -18.63
CA GLY A 118 0.64 -5.38 -19.85
C GLY A 118 0.48 -4.37 -21.00
N LEU A 119 -0.74 -3.88 -21.23
CA LEU A 119 -1.06 -2.88 -22.25
C LEU A 119 -0.43 -1.52 -21.92
N LEU A 120 -0.45 -1.11 -20.65
CA LEU A 120 0.21 0.11 -20.20
C LEU A 120 1.72 0.02 -20.45
N SER A 121 2.35 -1.10 -20.08
CA SER A 121 3.77 -1.34 -20.29
C SER A 121 4.14 -1.37 -21.77
N GLN A 122 3.34 -2.05 -22.60
CA GLN A 122 3.53 -2.08 -24.05
C GLN A 122 3.43 -0.68 -24.67
N HIS A 123 2.38 0.08 -24.35
CA HIS A 123 2.21 1.44 -24.88
C HIS A 123 3.34 2.38 -24.44
N LEU A 124 3.88 2.20 -23.24
CA LEU A 124 5.02 2.98 -22.76
C LEU A 124 6.31 2.58 -23.48
N LEU A 125 6.58 1.29 -23.66
CA LEU A 125 7.71 0.80 -24.44
C LEU A 125 7.66 1.29 -25.89
N GLU A 126 6.48 1.30 -26.52
CA GLU A 126 6.30 1.86 -27.87
C GLU A 126 6.68 3.33 -27.94
N ASP A 127 6.33 4.11 -26.91
CA ASP A 127 6.71 5.52 -26.83
C ASP A 127 8.21 5.70 -26.59
N LEU A 128 8.82 4.91 -25.70
CA LEU A 128 10.26 4.94 -25.47
C LEU A 128 11.02 4.55 -26.73
N LYS A 129 10.64 3.47 -27.40
CA LYS A 129 11.24 3.02 -28.67
C LYS A 129 11.14 4.05 -29.79
N LYS A 130 10.02 4.78 -29.87
CA LYS A 130 9.86 5.87 -30.86
C LYS A 130 10.78 7.06 -30.59
N GLU A 131 11.17 7.32 -29.34
CA GLU A 131 12.04 8.45 -28.97
C GLU A 131 13.53 8.04 -28.92
N TYR A 132 13.81 6.84 -28.43
CA TYR A 132 15.15 6.29 -28.16
C TYR A 132 15.37 5.00 -28.94
N ALA A 133 15.15 5.06 -30.26
CA ALA A 133 15.20 3.89 -31.15
C ALA A 133 16.60 3.24 -31.25
N ASP A 134 17.64 3.97 -30.82
CA ASP A 134 19.02 3.52 -30.75
C ASP A 134 19.39 2.84 -29.42
N VAL A 135 18.50 2.89 -28.42
CA VAL A 135 18.70 2.29 -27.10
C VAL A 135 17.67 1.19 -26.82
N VAL A 136 16.41 1.41 -27.21
CA VAL A 136 15.30 0.51 -26.88
C VAL A 136 15.03 -0.47 -28.02
N GLU A 137 15.31 -1.74 -27.78
CA GLU A 137 15.11 -2.84 -28.73
C GLU A 137 13.82 -3.64 -28.45
N ASP A 138 13.44 -4.49 -29.40
CA ASP A 138 12.27 -5.36 -29.26
C ASP A 138 12.49 -6.44 -28.19
N GLY A 139 11.50 -6.63 -27.32
CA GLY A 139 11.54 -7.63 -26.24
C GLY A 139 12.17 -7.14 -24.93
N MET A 140 12.65 -5.89 -24.86
CA MET A 140 13.08 -5.28 -23.60
C MET A 140 11.89 -5.02 -22.67
N ASP A 141 12.11 -5.22 -21.37
CA ASP A 141 11.19 -4.74 -20.34
C ASP A 141 11.44 -3.25 -20.03
N LEU A 142 10.50 -2.64 -19.30
CA LEU A 142 10.58 -1.23 -18.94
C LEU A 142 11.76 -0.90 -18.03
N SER A 143 12.13 -1.81 -17.12
CA SER A 143 13.20 -1.57 -16.15
C SER A 143 14.53 -1.42 -16.87
N LEU A 144 14.84 -2.37 -17.76
CA LEU A 144 16.03 -2.33 -18.59
C LEU A 144 16.01 -1.12 -19.53
N ALA A 145 14.87 -0.82 -20.16
CA ALA A 145 14.76 0.32 -21.07
C ALA A 145 15.08 1.66 -20.35
N PHE A 146 14.52 1.87 -19.15
CA PHE A 146 14.81 3.08 -18.38
C PHE A 146 16.27 3.16 -17.91
N ASP A 147 16.84 2.05 -17.46
CA ASP A 147 18.23 1.98 -17.04
C ASP A 147 19.18 2.32 -18.20
N MET A 148 19.01 1.69 -19.36
CA MET A 148 19.83 1.96 -20.55
C MET A 148 19.69 3.41 -21.03
N ILE A 149 18.47 3.96 -21.08
CA ILE A 149 18.25 5.36 -21.46
C ILE A 149 18.98 6.30 -20.49
N GLN A 150 18.95 6.00 -19.19
CA GLN A 150 19.67 6.79 -18.21
C GLN A 150 21.18 6.71 -18.42
N GLN A 151 21.73 5.50 -18.60
CA GLN A 151 23.17 5.29 -18.69
C GLN A 151 23.77 5.83 -20.00
N GLU A 152 23.06 5.64 -21.12
CA GLU A 152 23.56 6.03 -22.44
C GLU A 152 23.24 7.48 -22.81
N LYS A 153 22.09 8.01 -22.37
CA LYS A 153 21.62 9.37 -22.75
C LYS A 153 21.65 10.36 -21.60
N GLY A 154 21.78 9.91 -20.35
CA GLY A 154 21.67 10.76 -19.17
C GLY A 154 20.25 11.30 -18.92
N GLU A 155 19.25 10.73 -19.61
CA GLU A 155 17.88 11.23 -19.62
C GLU A 155 17.12 10.77 -18.37
N LYS A 156 16.25 11.65 -17.86
CA LYS A 156 15.41 11.39 -16.69
C LYS A 156 13.94 11.67 -17.01
N PHE A 157 13.05 11.06 -16.24
CA PHE A 157 11.61 11.10 -16.46
C PHE A 157 10.86 11.63 -15.23
N ILE A 158 9.83 12.43 -15.48
CA ILE A 158 8.84 12.85 -14.50
C ILE A 158 7.56 12.09 -14.80
N PHE A 159 7.07 11.32 -13.83
CA PHE A 159 5.80 10.58 -13.93
C PHE A 159 4.67 11.41 -13.33
N LEU A 160 3.62 11.62 -14.10
CA LEU A 160 2.39 12.27 -13.70
C LEU A 160 1.24 11.27 -13.85
N ILE A 161 0.70 10.80 -12.71
CA ILE A 161 -0.32 9.74 -12.69
C ILE A 161 -1.62 10.32 -12.15
N ASP A 162 -2.64 10.37 -13.02
CA ASP A 162 -4.00 10.72 -12.65
C ASP A 162 -4.86 9.48 -12.42
N GLU A 163 -5.92 9.64 -11.62
CA GLU A 163 -6.88 8.59 -11.28
C GLU A 163 -6.20 7.30 -10.74
N TRP A 164 -5.07 7.41 -10.03
CA TRP A 164 -4.36 6.26 -9.46
C TRP A 164 -5.25 5.40 -8.55
N ASP A 165 -6.23 6.03 -7.89
CA ASP A 165 -7.21 5.40 -7.01
C ASP A 165 -8.33 4.67 -7.78
N SER A 166 -8.33 4.71 -9.11
CA SER A 166 -9.35 4.08 -9.96
C SER A 166 -9.44 2.57 -9.75
N ILE A 167 -8.30 1.92 -9.50
CA ILE A 167 -8.22 0.47 -9.28
C ILE A 167 -9.09 0.07 -8.07
N PHE A 168 -8.98 0.82 -6.97
CA PHE A 168 -9.78 0.60 -5.76
C PHE A 168 -11.26 0.95 -5.95
N ARG A 169 -11.56 1.90 -6.84
CA ARG A 169 -12.95 2.33 -7.11
C ARG A 169 -13.71 1.39 -8.01
N TYR A 170 -13.16 1.05 -9.17
CA TYR A 170 -13.87 0.29 -10.20
C TYR A 170 -13.95 -1.20 -9.88
N ARG A 171 -13.02 -1.70 -9.07
CA ARG A 171 -12.96 -3.11 -8.65
C ARG A 171 -13.51 -3.35 -7.25
N LYS A 172 -14.45 -2.51 -6.79
CA LYS A 172 -15.07 -2.66 -5.47
C LYS A 172 -15.70 -4.05 -5.33
N GLY A 173 -15.28 -4.81 -4.32
CA GLY A 173 -15.74 -6.18 -4.07
C GLY A 173 -14.93 -7.28 -4.77
N LYS A 174 -13.96 -6.94 -5.62
CA LYS A 174 -13.03 -7.89 -6.24
C LYS A 174 -11.68 -7.88 -5.50
N LYS A 175 -11.69 -8.46 -4.30
CA LYS A 175 -10.55 -8.43 -3.36
C LYS A 175 -9.22 -8.85 -4.02
N LYS A 176 -9.22 -9.97 -4.75
CA LYS A 176 -8.03 -10.49 -5.47
C LYS A 176 -7.37 -9.46 -6.41
N GLU A 177 -8.17 -8.74 -7.21
CA GLU A 177 -7.65 -7.75 -8.16
C GLU A 177 -7.13 -6.47 -7.47
N GLN A 178 -7.63 -6.16 -6.27
CA GLN A 178 -7.20 -4.99 -5.48
C GLN A 178 -5.96 -5.30 -4.65
N GLU A 179 -5.86 -6.52 -4.13
CA GLU A 179 -4.74 -6.97 -3.31
C GLU A 179 -3.43 -7.03 -4.11
N GLU A 180 -3.47 -7.19 -5.44
CA GLU A 180 -2.29 -7.07 -6.31
C GLU A 180 -1.62 -5.69 -6.30
N PHE A 181 -2.33 -4.64 -5.89
CA PHE A 181 -1.79 -3.28 -5.74
C PHE A 181 -1.56 -2.88 -4.29
N LEU A 182 -1.75 -3.82 -3.36
CA LEU A 182 -1.66 -3.60 -1.92
C LEU A 182 -0.66 -4.57 -1.31
N GLY A 183 0.42 -4.03 -0.77
CA GLY A 183 1.44 -4.83 -0.12
C GLY A 183 2.76 -4.78 -0.87
N PHE A 184 3.77 -5.38 -0.25
CA PHE A 184 4.95 -5.84 -0.96
C PHE A 184 4.85 -7.35 -1.16
N SER A 185 5.26 -7.86 -2.31
CA SER A 185 5.52 -9.29 -2.48
C SER A 185 6.86 -9.68 -1.83
N LYS A 186 7.10 -10.98 -1.68
CA LYS A 186 8.38 -11.49 -1.17
C LYS A 186 9.56 -11.13 -2.09
N GLU A 187 9.33 -11.11 -3.39
CA GLU A 187 10.32 -10.70 -4.39
C GLU A 187 10.66 -9.22 -4.26
N GLU A 188 9.65 -8.35 -4.12
CA GLU A 188 9.84 -6.91 -3.92
C GLU A 188 10.58 -6.62 -2.61
N LEU A 189 10.24 -7.34 -1.54
CA LEU A 189 10.96 -7.29 -0.26
C LEU A 189 12.43 -7.68 -0.40
N SER A 190 12.71 -8.73 -1.18
CA SER A 190 14.07 -9.18 -1.43
C SER A 190 14.90 -8.10 -2.13
N LEU A 191 14.31 -7.41 -3.12
CA LEU A 191 14.95 -6.27 -3.80
C LEU A 191 15.18 -5.10 -2.84
N LEU A 192 14.18 -4.73 -2.02
CA LEU A 192 14.29 -3.65 -1.06
C LEU A 192 15.35 -3.91 0.02
N CYS A 193 15.48 -5.16 0.47
CA CYS A 193 16.51 -5.56 1.44
C CYS A 193 17.91 -5.54 0.81
N GLN A 194 18.04 -5.94 -0.45
CA GLN A 194 19.29 -5.85 -1.22
C GLN A 194 19.76 -4.40 -1.35
N ASP A 195 18.85 -3.46 -1.62
CA ASP A 195 19.21 -2.05 -1.79
C ASP A 195 19.53 -1.32 -0.47
N ASN A 196 18.86 -1.68 0.62
CA ASN A 196 18.99 -0.97 1.89
C ASN A 196 20.07 -1.57 2.81
N HIS A 197 20.39 -2.86 2.69
CA HIS A 197 21.36 -3.62 3.51
C HIS A 197 21.15 -3.54 5.04
N LYS A 198 20.02 -3.01 5.52
CA LYS A 198 19.76 -2.78 6.95
C LYS A 198 19.09 -3.95 7.66
N MET A 199 18.30 -4.73 6.93
CA MET A 199 17.45 -5.79 7.48
C MET A 199 17.39 -6.97 6.52
N SER A 200 17.06 -8.15 7.05
CA SER A 200 16.90 -9.36 6.27
C SER A 200 15.44 -9.61 5.92
N VAL A 201 15.20 -10.38 4.85
CA VAL A 201 13.85 -10.76 4.44
C VAL A 201 13.19 -11.61 5.52
N GLU A 202 13.97 -12.48 6.18
CA GLU A 202 13.47 -13.35 7.25
C GLU A 202 12.90 -12.57 8.44
N GLU A 203 13.59 -11.50 8.86
CA GLU A 203 13.13 -10.65 9.95
C GLU A 203 11.82 -9.93 9.58
N LEU A 204 11.74 -9.41 8.35
CA LEU A 204 10.53 -8.76 7.84
C LEU A 204 9.37 -9.75 7.65
N THR A 205 9.65 -10.99 7.27
CA THR A 205 8.67 -12.08 7.19
C THR A 205 8.13 -12.42 8.56
N GLU A 206 8.98 -12.62 9.57
CA GLU A 206 8.49 -12.92 10.92
C GLU A 206 7.55 -11.82 11.46
N TRP A 207 7.86 -10.56 11.17
CA TRP A 207 7.13 -9.42 11.72
C TRP A 207 5.87 -9.05 10.95
N TYR A 208 5.91 -9.08 9.62
CA TYR A 208 4.89 -8.44 8.79
C TYR A 208 4.20 -9.37 7.77
N ASP A 209 4.63 -10.63 7.64
CA ASP A 209 3.98 -11.63 6.78
C ASP A 209 2.73 -12.23 7.43
N GLY A 210 1.70 -12.51 6.63
CA GLY A 210 0.46 -13.13 7.10
C GLY A 210 -0.78 -12.80 6.28
N TYR A 211 -0.62 -11.97 5.24
CA TYR A 211 -1.65 -11.77 4.23
C TYR A 211 -1.33 -12.63 3.02
N TYR A 212 -2.36 -13.21 2.42
CA TYR A 212 -2.20 -14.10 1.27
C TYR A 212 -3.16 -13.70 0.16
N VAL A 213 -2.62 -13.62 -1.05
CA VAL A 213 -3.38 -13.32 -2.26
C VAL A 213 -3.22 -14.48 -3.22
N GLU A 214 -4.34 -15.11 -3.56
CA GLU A 214 -4.33 -16.26 -4.48
C GLU A 214 -3.84 -15.82 -5.86
N GLY A 215 -2.71 -16.40 -6.30
CA GLY A 215 -2.04 -16.07 -7.56
C GLY A 215 -0.80 -15.17 -7.41
N VAL A 216 -0.68 -14.39 -6.33
CA VAL A 216 0.48 -13.53 -6.04
C VAL A 216 1.37 -14.15 -4.96
N GLY A 217 0.76 -14.67 -3.89
CA GLY A 217 1.47 -15.29 -2.77
C GLY A 217 1.35 -14.50 -1.46
N GLU A 218 2.41 -14.57 -0.67
CA GLU A 218 2.56 -13.86 0.62
C GLU A 218 2.68 -12.35 0.38
N MET A 219 1.83 -11.57 1.04
CA MET A 219 1.81 -10.12 0.97
C MET A 219 2.11 -9.49 2.32
N TYR A 220 2.89 -8.41 2.27
CA TYR A 220 3.43 -7.76 3.44
C TYR A 220 2.91 -6.34 3.53
N ASN A 221 2.69 -5.86 4.75
CA ASN A 221 2.19 -4.51 4.97
C ASN A 221 3.14 -3.43 4.42
N PRO A 222 2.70 -2.57 3.47
CA PRO A 222 3.57 -1.55 2.89
C PRO A 222 4.11 -0.55 3.90
N LYS A 223 3.25 -0.12 4.83
CA LYS A 223 3.60 0.87 5.84
C LYS A 223 4.61 0.28 6.82
N SER A 224 4.32 -0.88 7.39
CA SER A 224 5.21 -1.51 8.38
C SER A 224 6.57 -1.85 7.77
N VAL A 225 6.61 -2.38 6.54
CA VAL A 225 7.86 -2.64 5.81
C VAL A 225 8.63 -1.35 5.52
N THR A 226 7.96 -0.29 5.05
CA THR A 226 8.61 0.99 4.72
C THR A 226 9.20 1.67 5.96
N GLU A 227 8.44 1.72 7.06
CA GLU A 227 8.89 2.29 8.33
C GLU A 227 10.04 1.47 8.93
N ALA A 228 9.94 0.13 8.90
CA ALA A 228 11.00 -0.75 9.35
C ALA A 228 12.29 -0.55 8.54
N LEU A 229 12.22 -0.46 7.21
CA LEU A 229 13.37 -0.18 6.34
C LEU A 229 13.95 1.23 6.58
N GLY A 230 13.09 2.20 6.89
CA GLY A 230 13.48 3.56 7.24
C GLY A 230 14.29 3.61 8.54
N GLU A 231 13.70 3.07 9.62
CA GLU A 231 14.26 3.08 10.98
C GLU A 231 15.35 2.01 11.20
N GLY A 232 15.34 0.93 10.42
CA GLY A 232 16.25 -0.21 10.54
C GLY A 232 15.93 -1.16 11.70
N VAL A 233 14.68 -1.17 12.17
CA VAL A 233 14.22 -2.01 13.29
C VAL A 233 12.80 -2.50 13.01
N CYS A 234 12.52 -3.78 13.24
CA CYS A 234 11.16 -4.29 13.23
C CYS A 234 10.45 -4.03 14.56
N LYS A 235 9.25 -3.45 14.50
CA LYS A 235 8.38 -3.16 15.64
C LYS A 235 6.97 -2.89 15.13
N ASP A 236 6.05 -2.61 16.04
CA ASP A 236 4.71 -2.18 15.68
C ASP A 236 4.72 -0.78 15.04
N TYR A 237 4.39 -0.75 13.75
CA TYR A 237 4.23 0.45 12.93
C TYR A 237 2.78 0.67 12.50
N TRP A 238 1.93 -0.35 12.61
CA TRP A 238 0.49 -0.28 12.41
C TRP A 238 -0.12 0.82 13.31
N ASN A 239 0.32 0.89 14.57
CA ASN A 239 -0.29 1.71 15.63
C ASN A 239 -0.08 3.24 15.57
N LYS A 240 0.80 3.78 14.72
CA LYS A 240 1.03 5.24 14.67
C LYS A 240 -0.06 6.04 13.91
N THR A 241 -1.11 5.39 13.39
CA THR A 241 -2.18 6.02 12.60
C THR A 241 -3.58 5.78 13.17
N GLY A 242 -3.84 6.19 14.41
CA GLY A 242 -5.14 6.73 14.84
C GLY A 242 -6.42 5.86 14.79
N GLY A 243 -6.36 4.53 14.59
CA GLY A 243 -7.52 3.62 14.56
C GLY A 243 -7.60 2.70 15.79
N PHE A 244 -7.41 3.27 16.98
CA PHE A 244 -7.23 2.50 18.23
C PHE A 244 -8.55 2.11 18.92
N THR A 245 -9.68 2.57 18.39
CA THR A 245 -11.00 2.36 19.00
C THR A 245 -11.65 1.07 18.50
N GLU A 246 -11.45 0.72 17.24
CA GLU A 246 -12.23 -0.32 16.57
C GLU A 246 -11.86 -1.74 17.06
N LEU A 247 -10.56 -2.03 17.26
CA LEU A 247 -10.16 -3.36 17.75
C LEU A 247 -10.70 -3.63 19.15
N GLU A 248 -10.55 -2.66 20.06
CA GLU A 248 -11.01 -2.76 21.44
C GLU A 248 -12.54 -2.86 21.50
N GLU A 249 -13.26 -2.05 20.73
CA GLU A 249 -14.71 -2.09 20.61
C GLU A 249 -15.21 -3.45 20.11
N TYR A 250 -14.57 -4.02 19.09
CA TYR A 250 -15.03 -5.25 18.46
C TYR A 250 -14.76 -6.49 19.31
N ILE A 251 -13.56 -6.62 19.86
CA ILE A 251 -13.23 -7.81 20.66
C ILE A 251 -13.95 -7.83 22.03
N THR A 252 -14.46 -6.68 22.49
CA THR A 252 -15.23 -6.58 23.75
C THR A 252 -16.73 -6.78 23.57
N MET A 253 -17.21 -6.98 22.34
CA MET A 253 -18.63 -7.24 22.09
C MET A 253 -19.08 -8.51 22.78
N ASN A 254 -20.29 -8.47 23.35
CA ASN A 254 -20.83 -9.56 24.16
C ASN A 254 -21.54 -10.60 23.30
N PHE A 255 -20.79 -11.25 22.41
CA PHE A 255 -21.26 -12.39 21.62
C PHE A 255 -20.74 -13.71 22.21
N GLU A 256 -21.59 -14.73 22.19
CA GLU A 256 -21.27 -16.06 22.71
C GLU A 256 -20.06 -16.66 21.98
N GLY A 257 -19.04 -17.10 22.73
CA GLY A 257 -17.83 -17.73 22.19
C GLY A 257 -16.83 -16.79 21.50
N LEU A 258 -17.15 -15.51 21.29
CA LEU A 258 -16.22 -14.55 20.65
C LEU A 258 -14.93 -14.42 21.46
N ARG A 259 -15.05 -14.30 22.78
CA ARG A 259 -13.90 -14.13 23.68
C ARG A 259 -12.96 -15.34 23.65
N ASP A 260 -13.54 -16.53 23.65
CA ASP A 260 -12.79 -17.78 23.60
C ASP A 260 -12.08 -17.95 22.25
N ASP A 261 -12.75 -17.55 21.17
CA ASP A 261 -12.15 -17.52 19.84
C ASP A 261 -10.97 -16.53 19.78
N ILE A 262 -11.08 -15.33 20.34
CA ILE A 262 -9.94 -14.40 20.44
C ILE A 262 -8.78 -15.03 21.23
N PHE A 263 -9.03 -15.89 22.22
CA PHE A 263 -7.97 -16.60 22.94
C PHE A 263 -7.27 -17.66 22.10
N CYS A 264 -8.02 -18.51 21.43
CA CYS A 264 -7.46 -19.48 20.49
C CYS A 264 -6.63 -18.78 19.41
N LEU A 265 -7.09 -17.64 18.89
CA LEU A 265 -6.33 -16.83 17.93
C LEU A 265 -5.00 -16.31 18.51
N LEU A 266 -4.99 -15.88 19.78
CA LEU A 266 -3.79 -15.41 20.47
C LEU A 266 -2.76 -16.52 20.75
N THR A 267 -3.19 -17.76 20.95
CA THR A 267 -2.29 -18.91 21.10
C THR A 267 -1.72 -19.39 19.77
N GLY A 268 -2.20 -18.85 18.65
CA GLY A 268 -1.78 -19.21 17.29
C GLY A 268 -2.66 -20.29 16.66
N GLU A 269 -3.77 -20.67 17.27
CA GLU A 269 -4.74 -21.58 16.69
C GLU A 269 -5.53 -20.91 15.56
N LYS A 270 -6.03 -21.74 14.64
CA LYS A 270 -6.85 -21.33 13.51
C LYS A 270 -8.30 -21.70 13.79
N ILE A 271 -9.21 -20.76 13.62
CA ILE A 271 -10.63 -20.96 13.96
C ILE A 271 -11.45 -21.11 12.69
N PRO A 272 -12.32 -22.13 12.56
CA PRO A 272 -13.19 -22.23 11.41
C PRO A 272 -14.17 -21.05 11.41
N LEU A 273 -14.25 -20.33 10.28
CA LEU A 273 -15.11 -19.16 10.14
C LEU A 273 -16.01 -19.32 8.92
N ASN A 274 -17.32 -19.19 9.13
CA ASN A 274 -18.28 -19.11 8.04
C ASN A 274 -18.52 -17.64 7.67
N VAL A 275 -18.01 -17.22 6.50
CA VAL A 275 -18.17 -15.86 5.98
C VAL A 275 -19.46 -15.67 5.16
N VAL A 276 -20.26 -16.72 4.97
CA VAL A 276 -21.50 -16.70 4.17
C VAL A 276 -22.62 -16.03 4.97
N GLY A 277 -22.68 -14.70 4.93
CA GLY A 277 -23.72 -13.93 5.61
C GLY A 277 -23.38 -12.47 5.89
N PHE A 278 -22.09 -12.10 5.85
CA PHE A 278 -21.65 -10.76 6.21
C PHE A 278 -22.26 -9.67 5.32
N SER A 279 -22.98 -8.74 5.93
CA SER A 279 -23.76 -7.70 5.25
C SER A 279 -22.94 -6.47 4.80
N ASN A 280 -21.61 -6.46 5.01
CA ASN A 280 -20.75 -5.28 4.89
C ASN A 280 -21.21 -4.08 5.78
N ASP A 281 -21.96 -4.36 6.84
CA ASP A 281 -22.23 -3.40 7.91
C ASP A 281 -21.10 -3.48 8.96
N LEU A 282 -20.53 -2.34 9.33
CA LEU A 282 -19.48 -2.22 10.35
C LEU A 282 -20.03 -1.61 11.65
N GLU A 283 -21.33 -1.30 11.71
CA GLU A 283 -21.97 -0.67 12.86
C GLU A 283 -22.88 -1.63 13.63
N ASN A 284 -23.54 -2.59 12.94
CA ASN A 284 -24.49 -3.51 13.57
C ASN A 284 -24.14 -4.98 13.30
N PHE A 285 -23.44 -5.62 14.25
CA PHE A 285 -23.10 -7.04 14.18
C PHE A 285 -24.22 -7.91 14.79
N GLN A 286 -24.50 -9.06 14.17
CA GLN A 286 -25.50 -10.04 14.64
C GLN A 286 -24.89 -11.16 15.48
N ASP A 287 -23.66 -11.55 15.16
CA ASP A 287 -22.96 -12.67 15.78
C ASP A 287 -21.43 -12.46 15.79
N LYS A 288 -20.71 -13.41 16.37
CA LYS A 288 -19.24 -13.38 16.43
C LYS A 288 -18.61 -13.51 15.05
N GLU A 289 -19.26 -14.21 14.13
CA GLU A 289 -18.77 -14.44 12.77
C GLU A 289 -18.70 -13.13 11.99
N GLU A 290 -19.71 -12.25 12.13
CA GLU A 290 -19.68 -10.91 11.54
C GLU A 290 -18.59 -10.03 12.15
N VAL A 291 -18.35 -10.11 13.47
CA VAL A 291 -17.26 -9.39 14.14
C VAL A 291 -15.89 -9.85 13.63
N LEU A 292 -15.64 -11.16 13.59
CA LEU A 292 -14.41 -11.73 13.06
C LEU A 292 -14.22 -11.39 11.57
N THR A 293 -15.31 -11.38 10.81
CA THR A 293 -15.31 -10.95 9.41
C THR A 293 -14.97 -9.46 9.29
N ALA A 294 -15.49 -8.59 10.14
CA ALA A 294 -15.13 -7.18 10.17
C ALA A 294 -13.64 -6.97 10.51
N LEU A 295 -13.10 -7.71 11.48
CA LEU A 295 -11.68 -7.70 11.81
C LEU A 295 -10.80 -8.17 10.64
N ILE A 296 -11.27 -9.11 9.82
CA ILE A 296 -10.60 -9.48 8.56
C ILE A 296 -10.61 -8.31 7.56
N HIS A 297 -11.72 -7.58 7.42
CA HIS A 297 -11.82 -6.43 6.52
C HIS A 297 -10.95 -5.25 6.96
N LEU A 298 -10.82 -5.05 8.27
CA LEU A 298 -9.95 -4.02 8.85
C LEU A 298 -8.46 -4.41 8.82
N GLY A 299 -8.13 -5.66 8.48
CA GLY A 299 -6.76 -6.16 8.40
C GLY A 299 -6.19 -6.66 9.74
N TYR A 300 -6.99 -6.73 10.81
CA TYR A 300 -6.55 -7.28 12.09
C TYR A 300 -6.40 -8.81 12.06
N LEU A 301 -7.21 -9.48 11.24
CA LEU A 301 -7.21 -10.94 11.06
C LEU A 301 -7.02 -11.31 9.58
N THR A 302 -6.55 -12.53 9.34
CA THR A 302 -6.43 -13.10 7.99
C THR A 302 -7.33 -14.32 7.86
N TYR A 303 -7.83 -14.59 6.66
CA TYR A 303 -8.70 -15.74 6.37
C TYR A 303 -8.13 -16.57 5.24
N ARG A 304 -7.96 -17.87 5.49
CA ARG A 304 -7.42 -18.83 4.51
C ARG A 304 -8.07 -20.19 4.70
N GLU A 305 -8.52 -20.78 3.58
CA GLU A 305 -9.01 -22.15 3.51
C GLU A 305 -10.14 -22.47 4.52
N GLY A 306 -11.01 -21.51 4.84
CA GLY A 306 -12.10 -21.69 5.81
C GLY A 306 -11.75 -21.32 7.25
N PHE A 307 -10.52 -20.87 7.49
CA PHE A 307 -10.04 -20.56 8.83
C PHE A 307 -9.59 -19.11 8.97
N VAL A 308 -9.86 -18.53 10.15
CA VAL A 308 -9.35 -17.23 10.57
C VAL A 308 -8.14 -17.41 11.51
N SER A 309 -7.14 -16.53 11.38
CA SER A 309 -5.95 -16.48 12.24
C SER A 309 -5.42 -15.05 12.37
N ILE A 310 -4.61 -14.79 13.40
CA ILE A 310 -3.82 -13.55 13.47
C ILE A 310 -2.66 -13.66 12.47
N PRO A 311 -2.50 -12.72 11.54
CA PRO A 311 -1.58 -12.85 10.41
C PRO A 311 -0.12 -12.90 10.83
N ASN A 312 0.32 -11.94 11.65
CA ASN A 312 1.74 -11.68 11.84
C ASN A 312 2.06 -11.36 13.32
N LYS A 313 3.36 -11.26 13.63
CA LYS A 313 3.83 -10.96 14.99
C LYS A 313 3.41 -9.56 15.44
N GLU A 314 3.45 -8.57 14.54
CA GLU A 314 3.01 -7.19 14.80
C GLU A 314 1.58 -7.17 15.37
N LEU A 315 0.62 -7.79 14.69
CA LEU A 315 -0.77 -7.83 15.12
C LEU A 315 -0.96 -8.72 16.35
N ARG A 316 -0.20 -9.80 16.50
CA ARG A 316 -0.27 -10.64 17.72
C ARG A 316 0.15 -9.85 18.97
N GLU A 317 1.19 -9.04 18.87
CA GLU A 317 1.60 -8.14 19.94
C GLU A 317 0.49 -7.14 20.27
N GLU A 318 -0.19 -6.60 19.25
CA GLU A 318 -1.29 -5.66 19.44
C GLU A 318 -2.53 -6.28 20.11
N PHE A 319 -2.99 -7.45 19.64
CA PHE A 319 -4.05 -8.19 20.32
C PHE A 319 -3.66 -8.50 21.78
N SER A 320 -2.42 -8.89 22.03
CA SER A 320 -1.92 -9.14 23.39
C SER A 320 -1.92 -7.88 24.25
N SER A 321 -1.52 -6.74 23.68
CA SER A 321 -1.48 -5.44 24.35
C SER A 321 -2.90 -5.00 24.75
N THR A 322 -3.84 -5.11 23.83
CA THR A 322 -5.24 -4.69 24.00
C THR A 322 -5.96 -5.58 25.01
N VAL A 323 -5.80 -6.90 24.92
CA VAL A 323 -6.40 -7.82 25.90
C VAL A 323 -5.83 -7.63 27.32
N LYS A 324 -4.53 -7.31 27.45
CA LYS A 324 -3.92 -6.94 28.75
C LYS A 324 -4.54 -5.65 29.30
N ARG A 325 -4.72 -4.63 28.47
CA ARG A 325 -5.31 -3.33 28.86
C ARG A 325 -6.75 -3.49 29.34
N LEU A 326 -7.52 -4.35 28.68
CA LEU A 326 -8.90 -4.67 29.04
C LEU A 326 -9.05 -5.48 30.34
N ASN A 327 -7.94 -5.86 31.00
CA ASN A 327 -7.94 -6.64 32.25
C ASN A 327 -8.81 -7.89 32.19
N TRP A 328 -8.81 -8.59 31.06
CA TRP A 328 -9.49 -9.88 30.96
C TRP A 328 -8.78 -10.88 31.89
N GLY A 329 -9.25 -11.01 33.14
CA GLY A 329 -8.50 -11.64 34.25
C GLY A 329 -8.05 -13.08 34.01
N ILE A 330 -8.78 -13.83 33.17
CA ILE A 330 -8.42 -15.20 32.73
C ILE A 330 -7.16 -15.19 31.83
N VAL A 331 -6.98 -14.12 31.07
CA VAL A 331 -5.95 -13.96 30.04
C VAL A 331 -4.60 -13.60 30.62
N SER A 332 -4.60 -12.76 31.64
CA SER A 332 -3.37 -12.51 32.40
C SER A 332 -2.84 -13.81 33.02
N LYS A 333 -3.76 -14.71 33.43
CA LYS A 333 -3.40 -16.05 33.93
C LYS A 333 -2.87 -16.94 32.81
N LEU A 334 -3.60 -17.10 31.71
CA LEU A 334 -3.22 -17.99 30.59
C LEU A 334 -1.98 -17.51 29.84
N LEU A 335 -1.82 -16.21 29.56
CA LEU A 335 -0.61 -15.67 28.94
C LEU A 335 0.62 -15.83 29.84
N ASN A 336 0.46 -15.64 31.17
CA ASN A 336 1.55 -15.91 32.10
C ASN A 336 1.87 -17.40 32.19
N GLN A 337 0.87 -18.28 32.11
CA GLN A 337 1.07 -19.73 32.10
C GLN A 337 1.77 -20.19 30.81
N SER A 338 1.31 -19.73 29.64
CA SER A 338 1.94 -20.01 28.35
C SER A 338 3.39 -19.50 28.30
N LYS A 339 3.65 -18.29 28.79
CA LYS A 339 5.02 -17.76 28.92
C LYS A 339 5.88 -18.62 29.85
N LYS A 340 5.37 -19.01 31.01
CA LYS A 340 6.08 -19.89 31.96
C LYS A 340 6.37 -21.27 31.36
N LEU A 341 5.47 -21.80 30.55
CA LEU A 341 5.63 -23.09 29.88
C LEU A 341 6.70 -23.01 28.79
N LEU A 342 6.69 -21.94 27.99
CA LEU A 342 7.74 -21.64 27.01
C LEU A 342 9.11 -21.47 27.69
N ASP A 343 9.18 -20.71 28.79
CA ASP A 343 10.42 -20.51 29.54
C ASP A 343 10.94 -21.82 30.14
N ALA A 344 10.05 -22.68 30.67
CA ALA A 344 10.40 -23.99 31.23
C ALA A 344 10.85 -24.97 30.15
N ALA A 345 10.17 -25.01 29.00
CA ALA A 345 10.57 -25.82 27.86
C ALA A 345 11.93 -25.38 27.29
N TRP A 346 12.18 -24.07 27.24
CA TRP A 346 13.46 -23.51 26.81
C TRP A 346 14.60 -23.83 27.80
N GLN A 347 14.30 -23.97 29.09
CA GLN A 347 15.24 -24.35 30.13
C GLN A 347 15.41 -25.87 30.30
N LEU A 348 14.73 -26.68 29.48
CA LEU A 348 14.70 -28.16 29.59
C LEU A 348 14.25 -28.65 30.97
N ASP A 349 13.36 -27.90 31.63
CA ASP A 349 12.80 -28.23 32.94
C ASP A 349 11.56 -29.12 32.77
N GLU A 350 11.80 -30.42 32.57
CA GLU A 350 10.78 -31.43 32.25
C GLU A 350 9.69 -31.56 33.34
N GLU A 351 10.06 -31.47 34.61
CA GLU A 351 9.10 -31.56 35.73
C GLU A 351 8.14 -30.36 35.73
N LYS A 352 8.66 -29.16 35.48
CA LYS A 352 7.88 -27.94 35.47
C LYS A 352 6.97 -27.83 34.25
N VAL A 353 7.40 -28.36 33.10
CA VAL A 353 6.55 -28.48 31.92
C VAL A 353 5.40 -29.44 32.17
N ALA A 354 5.66 -30.60 32.77
CA ALA A 354 4.62 -31.59 33.10
C ALA A 354 3.58 -31.01 34.07
N GLN A 355 4.04 -30.33 35.13
CA GLN A 355 3.16 -29.70 36.11
C GLN A 355 2.29 -28.59 35.51
N LEU A 356 2.87 -27.74 34.64
CA LEU A 356 2.11 -26.69 33.96
C LEU A 356 1.10 -27.23 32.95
N LEU A 357 1.39 -28.36 32.29
CA LEU A 357 0.43 -29.03 31.40
C LEU A 357 -0.73 -29.66 32.18
N GLU A 358 -0.45 -30.25 33.34
CA GLU A 358 -1.46 -30.82 34.24
C GLU A 358 -2.38 -29.73 34.80
N ASP A 359 -1.83 -28.60 35.26
CA ASP A 359 -2.59 -27.43 35.72
C ASP A 359 -3.52 -26.83 34.64
N VAL A 360 -3.10 -26.86 33.36
CA VAL A 360 -3.92 -26.41 32.23
C VAL A 360 -5.03 -27.41 31.93
N HIS A 361 -4.72 -28.71 31.98
CA HIS A 361 -5.68 -29.77 31.74
C HIS A 361 -6.77 -29.83 32.83
N ASP A 362 -6.40 -29.59 34.09
CA ASP A 362 -7.33 -29.55 35.23
C ASP A 362 -8.14 -28.25 35.30
N GLY A 363 -7.63 -27.15 34.75
CA GLY A 363 -8.37 -25.90 34.64
C GLY A 363 -9.52 -25.97 33.63
N ILE A 364 -9.37 -26.76 32.56
CA ILE A 364 -10.37 -26.92 31.49
C ILE A 364 -11.49 -27.90 31.89
N SER A 365 -11.20 -28.89 32.74
CA SER A 365 -12.18 -29.85 33.24
C SER A 365 -13.18 -29.26 34.25
N CYS A 366 -12.90 -28.08 34.82
CA CYS A 366 -13.81 -27.36 35.72
C CYS A 366 -14.84 -26.46 35.01
N LEU A 367 -14.86 -26.41 33.67
CA LEU A 367 -15.75 -25.58 32.85
C LEU A 367 -16.90 -26.37 32.16
N HIS A 368 -17.12 -27.64 32.53
CA HIS A 368 -18.27 -28.44 32.09
C HIS A 368 -19.46 -28.35 33.04
#